data_AF-A0A9P1GTG0-F1
#
_entry.id   AF-A0A9P1GTG0-F1
#
_cell.length_a   1.000
_cell.length_b   1.000
_cell.length_c   1.000
_cell.angle_alpha   90.00
_cell.angle_beta   90.00
_cell.angle_gamma   90.00
#
_symmetry.space_group_name_H-M   'P 1'
#
loop_
_entity.id
_entity.type
_entity.pdbx_description
1 polymer ?
#
loop_
_entity_poly.entity_id
_entity_poly.type
_entity_poly.pdbx_seq_one_letter_code
_entity_poly.pdbx_strand_id
1 'polypeptide(L)'
;MATRPALFTRGLSGLAQSTDPDGVSSPAEKRDDAKRNFLKTMRPLPTQHYWNVYFDRQNKERKDDQEYQAEFEQLGSQIESVQDFWRYNNNTPVDQIKMRESIYLFKQGFRPIWEDRRNINGGSWTFRVPKNAGPDVWTRVQLLAIGEKFESALDTDDQLCGVGLSVRFNSHNITVWHRDSSKQKSIDGILACVLEELPLSFALSLTTTSTRNMLTMQVSRLHRSSRPSLIPKRGTPRGRLLLLPPRKEEEDDS
;
A
#
# COMPACT_ATOMS: atom_id res chain seq x y z
N MET A 1 -59.19 -32.02 23.06
CA MET A 1 -58.18 -31.98 21.98
C MET A 1 -58.86 -31.39 20.75
N ALA A 2 -58.55 -30.14 20.37
CA ALA A 2 -59.22 -29.46 19.26
C ALA A 2 -58.51 -29.79 17.93
N THR A 3 -59.20 -30.48 17.03
CA THR A 3 -58.75 -30.78 15.66
C THR A 3 -58.88 -29.55 14.77
N ARG A 4 -57.79 -29.18 14.07
CA ARG A 4 -57.76 -28.08 13.09
C ARG A 4 -58.73 -28.37 11.93
N PRO A 5 -59.49 -27.38 11.43
CA PRO A 5 -60.33 -27.57 10.24
C PRO A 5 -59.45 -27.69 8.99
N ALA A 6 -59.77 -28.63 8.11
CA ALA A 6 -59.18 -28.71 6.78
C ALA A 6 -59.79 -27.62 5.88
N LEU A 7 -58.93 -26.78 5.30
CA LEU A 7 -59.33 -25.78 4.30
C LEU A 7 -59.73 -26.48 3.00
N PHE A 8 -61.02 -26.47 2.70
CA PHE A 8 -61.58 -26.95 1.43
C PHE A 8 -61.54 -25.81 0.40
N THR A 9 -60.59 -25.85 -0.54
CA THR A 9 -60.55 -24.93 -1.69
C THR A 9 -61.28 -25.56 -2.89
N ARG A 10 -62.62 -25.42 -2.94
CA ARG A 10 -63.38 -25.73 -4.16
C ARG A 10 -63.26 -24.55 -5.13
N GLY A 11 -62.66 -24.78 -6.30
CA GLY A 11 -62.82 -23.89 -7.46
C GLY A 11 -61.59 -23.14 -7.97
N LEU A 12 -60.37 -23.67 -7.80
CA LEU A 12 -59.27 -23.25 -8.66
C LEU A 12 -59.17 -24.23 -9.83
N SER A 13 -59.61 -23.79 -11.00
CA SER A 13 -59.31 -24.41 -12.29
C SER A 13 -57.81 -24.71 -12.33
N GLY A 14 -57.44 -25.97 -12.60
CA GLY A 14 -56.05 -26.37 -12.69
C GLY A 14 -55.29 -25.44 -13.63
N LEU A 15 -54.34 -24.68 -13.08
CA LEU A 15 -53.42 -23.92 -13.91
C LEU A 15 -52.65 -24.94 -14.75
N ALA A 16 -52.89 -24.88 -16.04
CA ALA A 16 -52.19 -25.65 -17.04
C ALA A 16 -50.69 -25.60 -16.78
N GLN A 17 -50.06 -26.77 -16.72
CA GLN A 17 -48.66 -26.89 -17.08
C GLN A 17 -48.57 -26.58 -18.58
N SER A 18 -48.44 -25.30 -18.93
CA SER A 18 -48.05 -24.89 -20.27
C SER A 18 -46.55 -25.20 -20.41
N THR A 19 -46.25 -26.33 -21.04
CA THR A 19 -44.95 -26.61 -21.62
C THR A 19 -44.81 -25.78 -22.90
N ASP A 20 -44.59 -24.48 -22.74
CA ASP A 20 -44.12 -23.62 -23.84
C ASP A 20 -42.59 -23.58 -23.80
N PRO A 21 -41.89 -23.78 -24.94
CA PRO A 21 -40.43 -23.73 -25.02
C PRO A 21 -39.87 -22.31 -24.92
N ASP A 22 -40.74 -21.28 -24.93
CA ASP A 22 -40.40 -19.89 -24.66
C ASP A 22 -40.76 -19.53 -23.22
N GLY A 23 -39.89 -19.94 -22.28
CA GLY A 23 -40.06 -19.77 -20.84
C GLY A 23 -40.11 -18.30 -20.41
N VAL A 24 -41.29 -17.68 -20.45
CA VAL A 24 -41.54 -16.38 -19.84
C VAL A 24 -41.71 -16.58 -18.33
N SER A 25 -40.64 -16.39 -17.57
CA SER A 25 -40.66 -16.53 -16.11
C SER A 25 -41.75 -15.65 -15.48
N SER A 26 -42.41 -16.20 -14.45
CA SER A 26 -43.49 -15.53 -13.72
C SER A 26 -42.98 -14.23 -13.10
N PRO A 27 -43.82 -13.18 -12.96
CA PRO A 27 -43.45 -11.96 -12.23
C PRO A 27 -42.93 -12.23 -10.80
N ALA A 28 -43.36 -13.32 -10.16
CA ALA A 28 -42.85 -13.74 -8.87
C ALA A 28 -41.41 -14.28 -8.96
N GLU A 29 -41.11 -15.15 -9.93
CA GLU A 29 -39.77 -15.69 -10.17
C GLU A 29 -38.79 -14.58 -10.53
N LYS A 30 -39.20 -13.63 -11.38
CA LYS A 30 -38.39 -12.44 -11.71
C LYS A 30 -38.04 -11.60 -10.49
N ARG A 31 -38.98 -11.46 -9.54
CA ARG A 31 -38.75 -10.73 -8.28
C ARG A 31 -37.79 -11.48 -7.36
N ASP A 32 -37.91 -12.80 -7.28
CA ASP A 32 -37.02 -13.62 -6.44
C ASP A 32 -35.60 -13.69 -7.04
N ASP A 33 -35.47 -13.76 -8.36
CA ASP A 33 -34.19 -13.65 -9.06
C ASP A 33 -33.52 -12.30 -8.83
N ALA A 34 -34.29 -11.21 -8.93
CA ALA A 34 -33.79 -9.87 -8.64
C ALA A 34 -33.31 -9.75 -7.18
N LYS A 35 -34.06 -10.29 -6.21
CA LYS A 35 -33.64 -10.33 -4.80
C LYS A 35 -32.38 -11.16 -4.59
N ARG A 36 -32.28 -12.35 -5.21
CA ARG A 36 -31.10 -13.21 -5.10
C ARG A 36 -29.87 -12.53 -5.70
N ASN A 37 -30.01 -11.91 -6.87
CA ASN A 37 -28.93 -11.15 -7.50
C ASN A 37 -28.51 -9.96 -6.65
N PHE A 38 -29.47 -9.21 -6.10
CA PHE A 38 -29.19 -8.11 -5.19
C PHE A 38 -28.43 -8.57 -3.93
N LEU A 39 -28.88 -9.64 -3.27
CA LEU A 39 -28.19 -10.20 -2.10
C LEU A 39 -26.80 -10.71 -2.45
N LYS A 40 -26.60 -11.26 -3.65
CA LYS A 40 -25.28 -11.67 -4.14
C LYS A 40 -24.35 -10.48 -4.34
N THR A 41 -24.83 -9.38 -4.92
CA THR A 41 -24.04 -8.15 -5.08
C THR A 41 -23.71 -7.46 -3.76
N MET A 42 -24.51 -7.69 -2.72
CA MET A 42 -24.29 -7.15 -1.37
C MET A 42 -23.33 -8.00 -0.53
N ARG A 43 -22.89 -9.16 -1.01
CA ARG A 43 -21.95 -10.00 -0.26
C ARG A 43 -20.59 -9.30 -0.18
N PRO A 44 -19.97 -9.23 1.01
CA PRO A 44 -18.61 -8.72 1.16
C PRO A 44 -17.64 -9.47 0.24
N LEU A 45 -16.73 -8.73 -0.39
CA LEU A 45 -15.69 -9.30 -1.25
C LEU A 45 -14.54 -9.71 -0.34
N PRO A 46 -14.24 -11.01 -0.19
CA PRO A 46 -13.21 -11.47 0.73
C PRO A 46 -11.82 -11.02 0.25
N THR A 47 -10.94 -10.70 1.19
CA THR A 47 -9.51 -10.59 0.90
C THR A 47 -8.89 -12.00 0.81
N GLN A 48 -7.78 -12.13 0.09
CA GLN A 48 -7.09 -13.43 -0.03
C GLN A 48 -6.53 -13.91 1.32
N HIS A 49 -6.03 -12.97 2.12
CA HIS A 49 -5.57 -13.20 3.49
C HIS A 49 -6.37 -12.31 4.45
N TYR A 50 -6.45 -12.73 5.71
CA TYR A 50 -6.95 -11.87 6.77
C TYR A 50 -5.85 -10.95 7.28
N TRP A 51 -6.23 -9.74 7.69
CA TRP A 51 -5.28 -8.70 8.10
C TRP A 51 -5.65 -8.12 9.46
N ASN A 52 -4.65 -7.79 10.25
CA ASN A 52 -4.80 -7.07 11.50
C ASN A 52 -4.07 -5.73 11.43
N VAL A 53 -4.66 -4.73 12.06
CA VAL A 53 -4.06 -3.42 12.20
C VAL A 53 -3.44 -3.30 13.58
N TYR A 54 -2.22 -2.80 13.64
CA TYR A 54 -1.51 -2.57 14.90
C TYR A 54 -1.08 -1.12 14.99
N PHE A 55 -1.10 -0.56 16.20
CA PHE A 55 -0.66 0.79 16.49
C PHE A 55 0.40 0.78 17.60
N ASP A 56 1.52 1.42 17.32
CA ASP A 56 2.63 1.61 18.24
C ASP A 56 2.60 3.06 18.73
N ARG A 57 2.18 3.25 19.98
CA ARG A 57 2.18 4.54 20.66
C ARG A 57 3.52 4.77 21.33
N GLN A 58 4.06 5.98 21.16
CA GLN A 58 5.21 6.38 21.96
C GLN A 58 4.78 6.48 23.43
N ASN A 59 5.23 5.53 24.24
CA ASN A 59 4.95 5.55 25.67
C ASN A 59 5.83 6.64 26.32
N LYS A 60 5.20 7.72 26.80
CA LYS A 60 5.88 8.87 27.40
C LYS A 60 6.46 8.59 28.78
N GLU A 61 6.10 7.47 29.40
CA GLU A 61 6.44 7.16 30.81
C GLU A 61 7.55 6.10 30.94
N ARG A 62 8.07 5.57 29.83
CA ARG A 62 9.14 4.56 29.88
C ARG A 62 10.46 5.21 30.25
N LYS A 63 10.98 4.85 31.44
CA LYS A 63 12.33 5.18 31.90
C LYS A 63 13.35 4.43 31.04
N ASP A 64 14.50 5.04 30.76
CA ASP A 64 15.56 4.55 29.86
C ASP A 64 16.08 3.13 30.16
N ASP A 65 15.79 2.59 31.35
CA ASP A 65 16.32 1.29 31.83
C ASP A 65 15.41 0.08 31.55
N GLN A 66 14.25 0.26 30.90
CA GLN A 66 13.38 -0.87 30.52
C GLN A 66 13.73 -1.40 29.13
N GLU A 67 14.02 -2.70 29.04
CA GLU A 67 14.17 -3.44 27.78
C GLU A 67 12.98 -3.14 26.86
N TYR A 68 13.26 -2.78 25.60
CA TYR A 68 12.24 -2.38 24.63
C TYR A 68 11.29 -3.55 24.35
N GLN A 69 10.17 -3.61 25.08
CA GLN A 69 9.04 -4.46 24.74
C GLN A 69 8.05 -3.62 23.95
N ALA A 70 8.03 -3.81 22.64
CA ALA A 70 7.09 -3.13 21.77
C ALA A 70 5.65 -3.59 22.10
N GLU A 71 4.86 -2.67 22.63
CA GLU A 71 3.49 -2.93 23.09
C GLU A 71 2.55 -2.41 22.00
N PHE A 72 2.22 -3.28 21.05
CA PHE A 72 1.31 -2.91 19.96
C PHE A 72 -0.13 -3.09 20.40
N GLU A 73 -0.90 -2.02 20.28
CA GLU A 73 -2.35 -2.07 20.39
C GLU A 73 -2.91 -2.60 19.06
N GLN A 74 -3.58 -3.75 19.07
CA GLN A 74 -4.34 -4.19 17.90
C GLN A 74 -5.59 -3.32 17.78
N LEU A 75 -5.76 -2.66 16.63
CA LEU A 75 -6.88 -1.78 16.36
C LEU A 75 -8.03 -2.53 15.68
N GLY A 76 -9.22 -2.44 16.27
CA GLY A 76 -10.45 -2.94 15.68
C GLY A 76 -10.50 -4.46 15.51
N SER A 77 -11.47 -4.92 14.72
CA SER A 77 -11.59 -6.32 14.32
C SER A 77 -10.65 -6.66 13.16
N GLN A 78 -10.41 -7.95 12.97
CA GLN A 78 -9.73 -8.47 11.79
C GLN A 78 -10.42 -8.00 10.50
N ILE A 79 -9.63 -7.68 9.48
CA ILE A 79 -10.08 -7.34 8.14
C ILE A 79 -10.14 -8.63 7.33
N GLU A 80 -11.36 -9.03 6.96
CA GLU A 80 -11.63 -10.25 6.18
C GLU A 80 -12.15 -9.94 4.77
N SER A 81 -12.55 -8.69 4.52
CA SER A 81 -13.13 -8.26 3.27
C SER A 81 -12.67 -6.86 2.85
N VAL A 82 -12.84 -6.54 1.56
CA VAL A 82 -12.59 -5.21 1.01
C VAL A 82 -13.44 -4.15 1.72
N GLN A 83 -14.67 -4.49 2.09
CA GLN A 83 -15.56 -3.61 2.85
C GLN A 83 -15.02 -3.32 4.25
N ASP A 84 -14.48 -4.33 4.94
CA ASP A 84 -13.88 -4.14 6.27
C ASP A 84 -12.60 -3.30 6.18
N PHE A 85 -11.79 -3.49 5.13
CA PHE A 85 -10.65 -2.64 4.87
C PHE A 85 -11.06 -1.17 4.73
N TRP A 86 -12.06 -0.87 3.89
CA TRP A 86 -12.51 0.51 3.70
C TRP A 86 -13.18 1.09 4.95
N ARG A 87 -13.89 0.28 5.74
CA ARG A 87 -14.40 0.72 7.05
C ARG A 87 -13.26 1.15 7.98
N TYR A 88 -12.20 0.35 8.08
CA TYR A 88 -11.03 0.71 8.87
C TYR A 88 -10.32 1.96 8.28
N ASN A 89 -9.99 1.93 6.99
CA ASN A 89 -9.18 2.96 6.33
C ASN A 89 -9.86 4.33 6.39
N ASN A 90 -11.17 4.40 6.12
CA ASN A 90 -11.92 5.66 6.13
C ASN A 90 -12.08 6.26 7.55
N ASN A 91 -11.99 5.44 8.60
CA ASN A 91 -12.15 5.89 9.99
C ASN A 91 -10.80 6.04 10.72
N THR A 92 -9.68 5.86 10.03
CA THR A 92 -8.35 5.99 10.61
C THR A 92 -7.74 7.34 10.25
N PRO A 93 -7.56 8.27 11.21
CA PRO A 93 -7.02 9.60 10.95
C PRO A 93 -5.48 9.55 10.85
N VAL A 94 -4.97 9.07 9.71
CA VAL A 94 -3.53 8.88 9.46
C VAL A 94 -2.74 10.19 9.57
N ASP A 95 -3.36 11.31 9.21
CA ASP A 95 -2.83 12.66 9.31
C ASP A 95 -2.64 13.14 10.76
N GLN A 96 -3.34 12.53 11.73
CA GLN A 96 -3.29 12.89 13.15
C GLN A 96 -2.32 12.02 13.96
N ILE A 97 -1.68 11.02 13.34
CA ILE A 97 -0.68 10.18 14.00
C ILE A 97 0.53 11.03 14.39
N LYS A 98 0.99 10.93 15.64
CA LYS A 98 2.02 11.81 16.18
C LYS A 98 3.42 11.34 15.79
N MET A 99 4.37 12.27 15.87
CA MET A 99 5.79 11.94 15.64
C MET A 99 6.24 10.79 16.54
N ARG A 100 7.00 9.85 15.97
CA ARG A 100 7.49 8.61 16.61
C ARG A 100 6.43 7.52 16.84
N GLU A 101 5.16 7.77 16.52
CA GLU A 101 4.15 6.71 16.48
C GLU A 101 4.17 6.00 15.11
N SER A 102 3.65 4.77 15.09
CA SER A 102 3.59 3.95 13.88
C SER A 102 2.28 3.18 13.80
N ILE A 103 1.80 2.96 12.59
CA ILE A 103 0.64 2.11 12.28
C ILE A 103 1.07 1.02 11.30
N TYR A 104 0.55 -0.18 11.49
CA TYR A 104 0.92 -1.35 10.72
C TYR A 104 -0.32 -2.12 10.26
N LEU A 105 -0.25 -2.74 9.09
CA LEU A 105 -1.24 -3.67 8.55
C LEU A 105 -0.52 -4.98 8.21
N PHE A 106 -0.78 -6.03 8.99
CA PHE A 106 -0.06 -7.31 8.90
C PHE A 106 -1.01 -8.47 8.64
N LYS A 107 -0.53 -9.46 7.87
CA LYS A 107 -1.29 -10.70 7.65
C LYS A 107 -1.53 -11.41 8.99
N GLN A 108 -2.67 -12.07 9.12
CA GLN A 108 -3.02 -12.83 10.32
C GLN A 108 -1.92 -13.83 10.69
N GLY A 109 -1.54 -13.81 11.96
CA GLY A 109 -0.48 -14.65 12.51
C GLY A 109 0.93 -14.10 12.31
N PHE A 110 1.10 -12.92 11.73
CA PHE A 110 2.32 -12.12 11.85
C PHE A 110 2.10 -10.97 12.82
N ARG A 111 3.18 -10.56 13.50
CA ARG A 111 3.21 -9.36 14.34
C ARG A 111 4.29 -8.42 13.82
N PRO A 112 4.14 -7.09 13.97
CA PRO A 112 5.14 -6.11 13.53
C PRO A 112 6.36 -6.03 14.48
N ILE A 113 6.90 -7.19 14.88
CA ILE A 113 8.08 -7.34 15.73
C ILE A 113 9.12 -8.25 15.06
N TRP A 114 10.40 -7.94 15.25
CA TRP A 114 11.49 -8.74 14.67
C TRP A 114 11.68 -10.08 15.38
N GLU A 115 11.27 -10.14 16.65
CA GLU A 115 11.34 -11.30 17.54
C GLU A 115 10.30 -12.38 17.19
N ASP A 116 9.29 -12.04 16.38
CA ASP A 116 8.35 -13.05 15.90
C ASP A 116 9.11 -14.09 15.07
N ARG A 117 8.95 -15.38 15.41
CA ARG A 117 9.61 -16.49 14.73
C ARG A 117 9.38 -16.47 13.21
N ARG A 118 8.30 -15.87 12.73
CA ARG A 118 8.01 -15.73 11.30
C ARG A 118 8.77 -14.58 10.62
N ASN A 119 9.30 -13.64 11.39
CA ASN A 119 10.02 -12.47 10.91
C ASN A 119 11.54 -12.52 11.14
N ILE A 120 12.04 -13.42 12.01
CA ILE A 120 13.49 -13.49 12.36
C ILE A 120 14.43 -13.67 11.16
N ASN A 121 13.96 -14.29 10.08
CA ASN A 121 14.71 -14.47 8.84
C ASN A 121 14.34 -13.45 7.76
N GLY A 122 13.30 -12.68 8.03
CA GLY A 122 12.74 -11.69 7.13
C GLY A 122 13.57 -10.44 7.02
N GLY A 123 13.00 -9.51 6.27
CA GLY A 123 13.53 -8.17 6.08
C GLY A 123 12.38 -7.19 5.93
N SER A 124 12.68 -5.91 6.10
CA SER A 124 11.79 -4.85 5.65
C SER A 124 12.50 -3.97 4.66
N TRP A 125 11.75 -3.56 3.65
CA TRP A 125 12.13 -2.52 2.72
C TRP A 125 11.44 -1.23 3.15
N THR A 126 12.22 -0.24 3.56
CA THR A 126 11.72 1.06 4.02
C THR A 126 11.98 2.13 2.98
N PHE A 127 11.04 3.05 2.79
CA PHE A 127 11.23 4.24 1.97
C PHE A 127 10.59 5.47 2.61
N ARG A 128 11.12 6.66 2.28
CA ARG A 128 10.68 7.93 2.87
C ARG A 128 9.79 8.68 1.90
N VAL A 129 8.68 9.19 2.42
CA VAL A 129 7.75 10.04 1.68
C VAL A 129 7.55 11.38 2.40
N PRO A 130 7.34 12.47 1.64
CA PRO A 130 6.93 13.76 2.22
C PRO A 130 5.65 13.63 3.05
N LYS A 131 5.55 14.37 4.16
CA LYS A 131 4.40 14.28 5.09
C LYS A 131 3.05 14.54 4.41
N ASN A 132 3.01 15.51 3.49
CA ASN A 132 1.79 15.86 2.75
C ASN A 132 1.31 14.74 1.81
N ALA A 133 2.22 13.88 1.34
CA ALA A 133 1.89 12.72 0.50
C ALA A 133 1.67 11.43 1.31
N GLY A 134 2.06 11.44 2.59
CA GLY A 134 2.13 10.24 3.41
C GLY A 134 0.81 9.48 3.57
N PRO A 135 -0.32 10.14 3.89
CA PRO A 135 -1.61 9.46 3.98
C PRO A 135 -2.04 8.77 2.68
N ASP A 136 -1.90 9.45 1.53
CA ASP A 136 -2.27 8.90 0.24
C ASP A 136 -1.38 7.71 -0.15
N VAL A 137 -0.07 7.84 0.05
CA VAL A 137 0.87 6.74 -0.21
C VAL A 137 0.60 5.56 0.72
N TRP A 138 0.28 5.81 1.99
CA TRP A 138 -0.06 4.76 2.93
C TRP A 138 -1.31 3.99 2.52
N THR A 139 -2.37 4.68 2.10
CA THR A 139 -3.57 4.02 1.55
C THR A 139 -3.22 3.19 0.32
N ARG A 140 -2.41 3.72 -0.61
CA ARG A 140 -2.00 2.96 -1.79
C ARG A 140 -1.17 1.72 -1.45
N VAL A 141 -0.25 1.82 -0.51
CA VAL A 141 0.60 0.70 -0.05
C VAL A 141 -0.25 -0.38 0.62
N GLN A 142 -1.25 0.00 1.41
CA GLN A 142 -2.20 -0.97 1.97
C GLN A 142 -3.02 -1.67 0.87
N LEU A 143 -3.45 -0.95 -0.16
CA LEU A 143 -4.15 -1.53 -1.31
C LEU A 143 -3.27 -2.54 -2.08
N LEU A 144 -1.98 -2.22 -2.28
CA LEU A 144 -1.02 -3.14 -2.88
C LEU A 144 -0.80 -4.41 -2.03
N ALA A 145 -0.86 -4.28 -0.70
CA ALA A 145 -0.76 -5.41 0.22
C ALA A 145 -2.02 -6.30 0.16
N ILE A 146 -3.21 -5.76 0.45
CA ILE A 146 -4.46 -6.55 0.51
C ILE A 146 -4.91 -7.05 -0.87
N GLY A 147 -4.48 -6.36 -1.94
CA GLY A 147 -4.70 -6.76 -3.32
C GLY A 147 -3.67 -7.75 -3.86
N GLU A 148 -2.80 -8.28 -3.00
CA GLU A 148 -1.77 -9.28 -3.30
C GLU A 148 -0.77 -8.88 -4.41
N LYS A 149 -0.61 -7.58 -4.67
CA LYS A 149 0.37 -7.06 -5.64
C LYS A 149 1.79 -7.22 -5.12
N PHE A 150 2.02 -6.91 -3.84
CA PHE A 150 3.32 -7.15 -3.23
C PHE A 150 3.65 -8.64 -3.14
N GLU A 151 2.69 -9.49 -2.75
CA GLU A 151 2.88 -10.94 -2.71
C GLU A 151 3.30 -11.48 -4.09
N SER A 152 2.63 -11.04 -5.15
CA SER A 152 2.93 -11.45 -6.53
C SER A 152 4.31 -10.97 -7.03
N ALA A 153 4.90 -9.97 -6.38
CA ALA A 153 6.21 -9.45 -6.73
C ALA A 153 7.36 -10.20 -6.02
N LEU A 154 7.06 -11.08 -5.06
CA LEU A 154 8.07 -11.85 -4.34
C LEU A 154 8.50 -13.10 -5.12
N ASP A 155 9.68 -13.61 -4.81
CA ASP A 155 10.14 -14.89 -5.34
C ASP A 155 9.33 -16.05 -4.76
N THR A 156 9.34 -17.18 -5.46
CA THR A 156 8.79 -18.45 -4.98
C THR A 156 9.33 -18.78 -3.59
N ASP A 157 8.44 -19.25 -2.70
CA ASP A 157 8.68 -19.54 -1.29
C ASP A 157 8.97 -18.33 -0.37
N ASP A 158 8.81 -17.09 -0.82
CA ASP A 158 8.76 -15.93 0.07
C ASP A 158 7.29 -15.57 0.38
N GLN A 159 7.09 -14.68 1.35
CA GLN A 159 5.74 -14.27 1.75
C GLN A 159 5.77 -12.85 2.29
N LEU A 160 4.78 -12.05 1.90
CA LEU A 160 4.54 -10.74 2.49
C LEU A 160 4.03 -10.92 3.91
N CYS A 161 4.69 -10.28 4.87
CA CYS A 161 4.27 -10.28 6.27
C CYS A 161 3.28 -9.14 6.54
N GLY A 162 3.60 -7.95 6.04
CA GLY A 162 2.81 -6.75 6.32
C GLY A 162 3.47 -5.47 5.82
N VAL A 163 2.79 -4.35 6.08
CA VAL A 163 3.25 -3.01 5.74
C VAL A 163 3.09 -2.10 6.95
N GLY A 164 3.85 -1.00 7.00
CA GLY A 164 3.74 -0.03 8.09
C GLY A 164 4.05 1.39 7.66
N LEU A 165 3.44 2.35 8.34
CA LEU A 165 3.77 3.78 8.29
C LEU A 165 4.29 4.20 9.66
N SER A 166 5.43 4.87 9.68
CA SER A 166 5.99 5.47 10.89
C SER A 166 6.21 6.96 10.68
N VAL A 167 5.65 7.78 11.57
CA VAL A 167 5.76 9.24 11.47
C VAL A 167 7.12 9.69 12.02
N ARG A 168 7.88 10.45 11.22
CA ARG A 168 9.17 11.02 11.58
C ARG A 168 9.13 12.54 11.50
N PHE A 169 10.23 13.18 11.87
CA PHE A 169 10.29 14.65 11.98
C PHE A 169 9.96 15.35 10.64
N ASN A 170 10.59 14.91 9.54
CA ASN A 170 10.48 15.55 8.22
C ASN A 170 9.79 14.70 7.15
N SER A 171 9.39 13.47 7.48
CA SER A 171 8.89 12.49 6.52
C SER A 171 8.00 11.46 7.21
N HIS A 172 7.25 10.70 6.42
CA HIS A 172 6.73 9.40 6.83
C HIS A 172 7.64 8.31 6.26
N ASN A 173 8.00 7.34 7.09
CA ASN A 173 8.68 6.14 6.64
C ASN A 173 7.61 5.09 6.35
N ILE A 174 7.57 4.59 5.13
CA ILE A 174 6.73 3.46 4.75
C ILE A 174 7.61 2.22 4.71
N THR A 175 7.12 1.11 5.25
CA THR A 175 7.84 -0.16 5.36
C THR A 175 7.02 -1.29 4.75
N VAL A 176 7.69 -2.19 4.04
CA VAL A 176 7.12 -3.43 3.48
C VAL A 176 7.93 -4.59 4.02
N TRP A 177 7.29 -5.54 4.67
CA TRP A 177 7.94 -6.65 5.38
C TRP A 177 7.71 -7.97 4.67
N HIS A 178 8.76 -8.75 4.49
CA HIS A 178 8.70 -10.08 3.88
C HIS A 178 9.50 -11.10 4.69
N ARG A 179 9.22 -12.39 4.46
CA ARG A 179 9.65 -13.49 5.34
C ARG A 179 11.12 -13.87 5.16
N ASP A 180 11.73 -13.62 4.01
CA ASP A 180 13.10 -14.05 3.75
C ASP A 180 13.98 -12.97 3.11
N SER A 181 14.79 -12.31 3.94
CA SER A 181 15.74 -11.26 3.52
C SER A 181 16.88 -11.74 2.62
N SER A 182 17.11 -13.05 2.50
CA SER A 182 18.14 -13.57 1.61
C SER A 182 17.72 -13.55 0.14
N LYS A 183 16.43 -13.33 -0.14
CA LYS A 183 15.86 -13.36 -1.49
C LYS A 183 15.95 -12.00 -2.17
N GLN A 184 17.08 -11.78 -2.85
CA GLN A 184 17.31 -10.54 -3.60
C GLN A 184 16.22 -10.27 -4.64
N LYS A 185 15.70 -11.30 -5.32
CA LYS A 185 14.60 -11.16 -6.28
C LYS A 185 13.33 -10.60 -5.64
N SER A 186 13.00 -11.01 -4.41
CA SER A 186 11.87 -10.45 -3.67
C SER A 186 12.09 -8.97 -3.35
N ILE A 187 13.30 -8.61 -2.93
CA ILE A 187 13.66 -7.20 -2.63
C ILE A 187 13.54 -6.35 -3.90
N ASP A 188 14.10 -6.82 -5.02
CA ASP A 188 14.05 -6.14 -6.31
C ASP A 188 12.60 -6.04 -6.83
N GLY A 189 11.80 -7.09 -6.61
CA GLY A 189 10.38 -7.12 -6.97
C GLY A 189 9.54 -6.13 -6.17
N ILE A 190 9.75 -6.04 -4.85
CA ILE A 190 9.10 -5.00 -4.01
C ILE A 190 9.48 -3.62 -4.53
N LEU A 191 10.77 -3.37 -4.78
CA LEU A 191 11.25 -2.09 -5.30
C LEU A 191 10.58 -1.75 -6.64
N ALA A 192 10.57 -2.69 -7.58
CA ALA A 192 9.94 -2.50 -8.89
C ALA A 192 8.43 -2.19 -8.75
N CYS A 193 7.72 -2.97 -7.94
CA CYS A 193 6.30 -2.77 -7.67
C CYS A 193 6.02 -1.37 -7.11
N VAL A 194 6.82 -0.92 -6.14
CA VAL A 194 6.67 0.44 -5.57
C VAL A 194 6.96 1.52 -6.61
N LEU A 195 7.99 1.36 -7.42
CA LEU A 195 8.35 2.35 -8.45
C LEU A 195 7.34 2.44 -9.59
N GLU A 196 6.67 1.33 -9.92
CA GLU A 196 5.64 1.27 -10.95
C GLU A 196 4.30 1.81 -10.46
N GLU A 197 3.92 1.48 -9.22
CA GLU A 197 2.61 1.79 -8.68
C GLU A 197 2.57 3.16 -8.00
N LEU A 198 3.64 3.65 -7.38
CA LEU A 198 3.61 4.96 -6.74
C LEU A 198 3.96 6.08 -7.73
N PRO A 199 3.23 7.21 -7.72
CA PRO A 199 3.54 8.37 -8.56
C PRO A 199 5.01 8.82 -8.43
N LEU A 200 5.64 9.12 -9.56
CA LEU A 200 7.06 9.53 -9.64
C LEU A 200 7.38 10.77 -8.79
N SER A 201 6.40 11.63 -8.51
CA SER A 201 6.54 12.78 -7.61
C SER A 201 6.89 12.37 -6.18
N PHE A 202 6.55 11.15 -5.77
CA PHE A 202 6.86 10.59 -4.45
C PHE A 202 8.14 9.75 -4.44
N ALA A 203 8.64 9.36 -5.62
CA ALA A 203 9.80 8.49 -5.77
C ALA A 203 11.15 9.20 -5.59
N LEU A 204 11.18 10.54 -5.57
CA LEU A 204 12.41 11.34 -5.52
C LEU A 204 13.11 11.35 -4.14
N SER A 205 12.50 10.79 -3.09
CA SER A 205 13.09 10.70 -1.74
C SER A 205 13.24 9.28 -1.20
N LEU A 206 13.11 8.25 -2.04
CA LEU A 206 13.18 6.86 -1.59
C LEU A 206 14.60 6.53 -1.11
N THR A 207 14.76 6.46 0.21
CA THR A 207 15.97 5.90 0.85
C THR A 207 15.62 4.51 1.34
N THR A 208 16.27 3.49 0.77
CA THR A 208 16.07 2.10 1.16
C THR A 208 16.91 1.76 2.39
N THR A 209 16.36 1.01 3.35
CA THR A 209 17.13 0.37 4.41
C THR A 209 16.62 -1.06 4.58
N SER A 210 17.51 -2.05 4.44
CA SER A 210 17.26 -3.43 4.85
C SER A 210 17.73 -3.62 6.28
N THR A 211 16.94 -4.29 7.11
CA THR A 211 17.23 -4.46 8.54
C THR A 211 18.22 -5.58 8.85
N ARG A 212 18.57 -6.44 7.88
CA ARG A 212 19.62 -7.47 8.05
C ARG A 212 20.99 -7.05 7.50
N ASN A 213 21.03 -6.04 6.64
CA ASN A 213 22.23 -5.37 6.18
C ASN A 213 21.92 -3.88 6.04
N MET A 214 22.57 -3.02 6.82
CA MET A 214 22.56 -1.56 6.67
C MET A 214 23.16 -1.08 5.34
N LEU A 215 22.73 -1.65 4.21
CA LEU A 215 23.02 -1.14 2.88
C LEU A 215 21.91 -0.16 2.53
N THR A 216 22.27 1.12 2.54
CA THR A 216 21.42 2.19 2.08
C THR A 216 21.53 2.26 0.57
N MET A 217 20.47 1.94 -0.17
CA MET A 217 20.38 2.25 -1.60
C MET A 217 19.59 3.55 -1.78
N GLN A 218 20.26 4.57 -2.31
CA GLN A 218 19.61 5.77 -2.83
C GLN A 218 19.32 5.58 -4.31
N VAL A 219 18.05 5.63 -4.69
CA VAL A 219 17.67 5.64 -6.11
C VAL A 219 17.94 7.04 -6.66
N SER A 220 19.02 7.19 -7.41
CA SER A 220 19.34 8.41 -8.15
C SER A 220 19.10 8.13 -9.63
N ARG A 221 18.10 8.77 -10.28
CA ARG A 221 17.95 8.64 -11.74
C ARG A 221 18.84 9.65 -12.47
N LEU A 222 19.67 9.16 -13.39
CA LEU A 222 20.33 9.94 -14.42
C LEU A 222 19.29 10.70 -15.26
N HIS A 223 19.48 12.01 -15.40
CA HIS A 223 18.91 12.79 -16.50
C HIS A 223 19.78 12.62 -17.74
N ARG A 224 19.21 12.12 -18.85
CA ARG A 224 19.59 12.48 -20.22
C ARG A 224 18.37 12.25 -21.12
N SER A 225 17.63 13.32 -21.40
CA SER A 225 17.76 14.19 -22.57
C SER A 225 17.17 13.59 -23.85
N SER A 226 15.94 14.01 -24.16
CA SER A 226 15.44 14.07 -25.54
C SER A 226 14.77 15.43 -25.75
N ARG A 227 15.60 16.46 -25.91
CA ARG A 227 15.24 17.65 -26.69
C ARG A 227 16.40 17.91 -27.67
N PRO A 228 16.24 17.67 -28.97
CA PRO A 228 17.20 18.14 -29.94
C PRO A 228 17.07 19.66 -30.07
N SER A 229 18.16 20.37 -29.77
CA SER A 229 18.32 21.79 -30.07
C SER A 229 18.45 21.98 -31.57
N LEU A 230 17.44 22.54 -32.22
CA LEU A 230 17.54 23.05 -33.58
C LEU A 230 18.23 24.42 -33.53
N ILE A 231 19.48 24.45 -33.98
CA ILE A 231 20.21 25.67 -34.37
C ILE A 231 19.87 25.95 -35.84
N PRO A 232 19.48 27.17 -36.23
CA PRO A 232 19.68 27.63 -37.60
C PRO A 232 20.97 28.47 -37.70
N LYS A 233 21.86 28.06 -38.62
CA LYS A 233 23.01 28.86 -39.09
C LYS A 233 22.54 29.85 -40.17
N ARG A 234 22.97 31.12 -40.09
CA ARG A 234 23.77 31.87 -41.10
C ARG A 234 23.76 33.38 -40.85
N GLY A 235 24.92 34.02 -41.02
CA GLY A 235 25.06 35.47 -41.27
C GLY A 235 26.22 36.19 -40.57
N THR A 236 27.43 36.15 -41.15
CA THR A 236 28.58 37.05 -40.89
C THR A 236 28.36 38.46 -41.49
N PRO A 237 29.26 39.48 -41.35
CA PRO A 237 30.40 39.69 -40.43
C PRO A 237 30.52 41.13 -39.85
N ARG A 238 31.61 41.37 -39.09
CA ARG A 238 32.26 42.64 -38.62
C ARG A 238 32.21 42.72 -37.09
N GLY A 239 33.29 42.79 -36.32
CA GLY A 239 34.70 43.04 -36.58
C GLY A 239 35.20 44.00 -35.49
N ARG A 240 35.94 43.52 -34.48
CA ARG A 240 37.01 44.28 -33.82
C ARG A 240 37.77 43.39 -32.84
N LEU A 241 39.03 43.17 -33.18
CA LEU A 241 40.12 42.69 -32.35
C LEU A 241 40.43 43.75 -31.28
N LEU A 242 40.51 43.41 -29.99
CA LEU A 242 41.40 44.09 -29.05
C LEU A 242 41.79 43.15 -27.90
N LEU A 243 43.10 43.04 -27.73
CA LEU A 243 43.86 42.18 -26.84
C LEU A 243 43.72 42.59 -25.36
N LEU A 244 43.75 41.58 -24.47
CA LEU A 244 44.03 41.77 -23.04
C LEU A 244 45.50 42.16 -22.84
N PRO A 245 45.82 43.05 -21.88
CA PRO A 245 47.11 43.05 -21.21
C PRO A 245 47.03 42.42 -19.79
N PRO A 246 48.17 41.98 -19.25
CA PRO A 246 48.25 40.98 -18.17
C PRO A 246 48.22 41.57 -16.75
N ARG A 247 47.96 40.64 -15.81
CA ARG A 247 48.12 40.74 -14.35
C ARG A 247 49.49 41.34 -13.98
N LYS A 248 49.50 42.30 -13.06
CA LYS A 248 50.69 42.66 -12.27
C LYS A 248 50.70 41.84 -10.98
N GLU A 249 51.79 41.10 -10.80
CA GLU A 249 52.35 40.69 -9.52
C GLU A 249 53.39 41.74 -9.12
N GLU A 250 53.45 42.10 -7.84
CA GLU A 250 54.53 42.75 -7.09
C GLU A 250 53.91 43.17 -5.73
N GLU A 251 54.53 43.10 -4.56
CA GLU A 251 55.60 42.30 -3.94
C GLU A 251 55.56 42.72 -2.45
N ASP A 252 56.01 41.85 -1.55
CA ASP A 252 56.31 42.17 -0.14
C ASP A 252 57.29 43.37 -0.02
N ASP A 253 57.13 44.22 1.01
CA ASP A 253 58.02 44.27 2.18
C ASP A 253 57.83 45.57 2.98
N SER A 254 57.95 45.41 4.32
CA SER A 254 58.14 46.42 5.39
C SER A 254 56.93 47.22 5.90
#